data_AF-A0A6V7TNE9-F1
#
_entry.id   AF-A0A6V7TNE9-F1
#
_cell.length_a   1.000
_cell.length_b   1.000
_cell.length_c   1.000
_cell.angle_alpha   90.00
_cell.angle_beta   90.00
_cell.angle_gamma   90.00
#
_symmetry.space_group_name_H-M   'P 1'
#
loop_
_entity.id
_entity.type
_entity.pdbx_description
1 polymer ?
#
loop_
_entity_poly.entity_id
_entity_poly.type
_entity_poly.pdbx_seq_one_letter_code
_entity_poly.pdbx_strand_id
1 'polypeptide(L)' 'MVYDNKIHECFCKYCGVRKGIEFNSIQCVKCKFWVHGHCAGYTKSQIRSMKESEFKCKYCKQEEEEEKKKLALIGI' A
#
# COMPACT_ATOMS: atom_id res chain seq x y z
N MET A 1 33.90 -8.71 -5.90
CA MET A 1 32.47 -9.07 -5.95
C MET A 1 31.70 -7.79 -5.66
N VAL A 2 31.25 -7.09 -6.70
CA VAL A 2 30.43 -5.88 -6.50
C VAL A 2 29.04 -6.39 -6.13
N TYR A 3 28.71 -6.39 -4.84
CA TYR A 3 27.32 -6.55 -4.44
C TYR A 3 26.61 -5.31 -4.96
N ASP A 4 25.93 -5.46 -6.11
CA ASP A 4 25.01 -4.47 -6.65
C ASP A 4 23.85 -4.37 -5.65
N ASN A 5 24.11 -3.64 -4.57
CA ASN A 5 23.26 -3.44 -3.43
C ASN A 5 22.18 -2.45 -3.88
N LYS A 6 21.35 -2.86 -4.84
CA LYS A 6 20.14 -2.13 -5.21
C LYS A 6 19.25 -2.19 -3.99
N ILE A 7 19.45 -1.24 -3.08
CA ILE A 7 18.50 -0.89 -2.05
C ILE A 7 17.24 -0.60 -2.83
N HIS A 8 16.34 -1.57 -2.87
CA HIS A 8 15.06 -1.43 -3.53
C HIS A 8 14.33 -0.32 -2.75
N GLU A 9 14.33 0.91 -3.23
CA GLU A 9 13.67 2.01 -2.53
C GLU A 9 12.16 1.90 -2.73
N CYS A 10 11.38 1.88 -1.65
CA CYS A 10 9.94 2.06 -1.72
C CYS A 10 9.60 3.53 -1.46
N PHE A 11 8.79 4.11 -2.35
CA PHE A 11 8.20 5.43 -2.13
C PHE A 11 6.85 5.25 -1.42
N CYS A 12 6.77 5.64 -0.15
CA CYS A 12 5.53 5.52 0.61
C CYS A 12 4.56 6.64 0.24
N LYS A 13 3.40 6.27 -0.33
CA LYS A 13 2.35 7.24 -0.70
C LYS A 13 1.80 8.05 0.48
N TYR A 14 1.93 7.57 1.72
CA TYR A 14 1.34 8.22 2.89
C TYR A 14 2.24 9.29 3.50
N CYS A 15 3.54 9.03 3.61
CA CYS A 15 4.49 9.95 4.22
C CYS A 15 5.40 10.66 3.20
N GLY A 16 5.37 10.25 1.92
CA GLY A 16 6.20 10.84 0.86
C GLY A 16 7.70 10.52 0.98
N VAL A 17 8.09 9.68 1.93
CA VAL A 17 9.50 9.34 2.20
C VAL A 17 9.89 8.08 1.43
N ARG A 18 11.07 8.09 0.81
CA ARG A 18 11.74 6.90 0.29
C ARG A 18 12.47 6.19 1.41
N LYS A 19 12.22 4.89 1.58
CA LYS A 19 13.01 4.02 2.47
C LYS A 19 13.37 2.73 1.72
N GLY A 20 14.44 2.06 2.15
CA GLY A 20 14.73 0.72 1.64
C GLY A 20 13.55 -0.24 1.86
N ILE A 21 13.29 -1.13 0.91
CA ILE A 21 12.21 -2.14 0.95
C ILE A 21 12.39 -3.13 2.11
N GLU A 22 13.60 -3.16 2.69
CA GLU A 22 13.94 -3.84 3.94
C GLU A 22 13.00 -3.47 5.10
N PHE A 23 12.31 -2.33 5.00
CA PHE A 23 11.36 -1.83 5.98
C PHE A 23 9.91 -2.19 5.64
N ASN A 24 9.53 -3.46 5.80
CA ASN A 24 8.15 -3.93 6.02
C ASN A 24 7.10 -3.13 5.24
N SER A 25 7.27 -3.06 3.92
CA SER A 25 6.41 -2.28 3.04
C SER A 25 5.49 -3.21 2.28
N ILE A 26 4.32 -2.70 1.93
CA ILE A 26 3.28 -3.46 1.26
C ILE A 26 2.73 -2.66 0.08
N GLN A 27 2.50 -3.34 -1.04
CA GLN A 27 2.02 -2.71 -2.26
C GLN A 27 0.50 -2.82 -2.36
N CYS A 28 -0.16 -1.70 -2.67
CA CYS A 28 -1.61 -1.69 -2.90
C CYS A 28 -1.97 -2.42 -4.20
N VAL A 29 -2.93 -3.34 -4.15
CA VAL A 29 -3.35 -4.11 -5.32
C VAL A 29 -4.00 -3.27 -6.42
N LYS A 30 -4.72 -2.19 -6.06
CA LYS A 30 -5.45 -1.30 -7.00
C LYS A 30 -4.49 -0.31 -7.67
N CYS A 31 -3.85 0.55 -6.88
CA CYS A 31 -3.03 1.64 -7.41
C CYS A 31 -1.53 1.33 -7.55
N LYS A 32 -1.09 0.13 -7.16
CA LYS A 32 0.31 -0.34 -7.23
C LYS A 32 1.33 0.53 -6.47
N PHE A 33 0.88 1.49 -5.65
CA PHE A 33 1.75 2.26 -4.77
C PHE A 33 2.20 1.44 -3.57
N TRP A 34 3.46 1.65 -3.17
CA TRP A 34 4.02 1.11 -1.94
C TRP A 34 3.63 1.98 -0.75
N VAL A 35 3.40 1.31 0.39
CA VAL A 35 3.12 1.96 1.67
C VAL A 35 3.93 1.24 2.73
N HIS A 36 4.60 2.00 3.60
CA HIS A 36 5.25 1.39 4.75
C HIS A 36 4.19 0.76 5.66
N GLY A 37 4.49 -0.39 6.23
CA GLY A 37 3.63 -1.10 7.17
C GLY A 37 3.06 -0.26 8.28
N HIS A 38 3.95 0.43 9.01
CA HIS A 38 3.57 1.33 10.10
C HIS A 38 2.70 2.49 9.60
N CYS A 39 2.96 3.05 8.42
CA CYS A 39 2.10 4.09 7.83
C CYS A 39 0.70 3.54 7.52
N ALA A 40 0.61 2.27 7.12
CA ALA A 40 -0.64 1.57 6.88
C ALA A 40 -1.31 1.05 8.17
N GLY A 41 -0.68 1.20 9.34
CA GLY A 41 -1.20 0.72 10.63
C GLY A 41 -0.98 -0.78 10.87
N TYR A 42 -0.07 -1.42 10.14
CA TYR A 42 0.24 -2.84 10.28
C TYR A 42 1.59 -3.06 10.96
N THR A 43 1.62 -4.10 11.80
CA THR A 43 2.85 -4.65 12.37
C THR A 43 3.60 -5.48 11.33
N LYS A 44 4.90 -5.74 11.60
CA LYS A 44 5.74 -6.58 10.73
C LYS A 44 5.14 -7.98 10.52
N SER A 45 4.64 -8.60 11.58
CA SER A 45 4.03 -9.93 11.53
C SER A 45 2.78 -9.95 10.66
N GLN A 46 1.93 -8.92 10.75
CA GLN A 46 0.74 -8.81 9.90
C GLN A 46 1.10 -8.69 8.42
N ILE A 47 2.13 -7.93 8.08
CA ILE A 47 2.56 -7.76 6.67
C ILE A 47 3.17 -9.03 6.13
N ARG A 48 3.99 -9.74 6.94
CA ARG A 48 4.57 -11.03 6.55
C ARG A 48 3.51 -12.10 6.29
N SER A 49 2.40 -12.05 7.02
CA SER A 49 1.27 -12.97 6.83
C SER A 49 0.27 -12.51 5.76
N MET A 50 0.33 -11.24 5.35
CA MET A 50 -0.59 -10.70 4.36
C MET A 50 -0.15 -11.10 2.96
N LYS A 51 -1.07 -11.65 2.16
CA LYS A 51 -0.77 -11.90 0.76
C LYS A 51 -0.70 -10.57 0.02
N GLU A 52 0.22 -10.46 -0.93
CA GLU A 52 0.37 -9.28 -1.78
C GLU A 52 -0.93 -8.92 -2.51
N SER A 53 -1.83 -9.88 -2.70
CA SER A 53 -3.15 -9.72 -3.32
C SER A 53 -4.25 -9.17 -2.40
N GLU A 54 -3.97 -8.90 -1.12
CA GLU A 54 -5.02 -8.52 -0.15
C GLU A 54 -4.97 -7.05 0.28
N PHE A 55 -3.82 -6.38 0.14
CA PHE A 55 -3.67 -5.03 0.66
C PHE A 55 -4.29 -3.97 -0.25
N LYS A 56 -5.21 -3.19 0.32
CA LYS A 56 -5.76 -1.98 -0.30
C LYS A 56 -5.49 -0.77 0.57
N CYS A 57 -4.86 0.25 0.00
CA CYS A 57 -4.55 1.48 0.72
C CYS A 57 -5.83 2.30 1.00
N LYS A 58 -5.75 3.20 1.98
CA LYS A 58 -6.88 4.01 2.46
C LYS A 58 -7.51 4.85 1.34
N TYR A 59 -6.67 5.39 0.45
CA TYR A 59 -7.14 6.19 -0.69
C TYR A 59 -8.00 5.35 -1.63
N CYS A 60 -7.52 4.17 -2.01
CA CYS A 60 -8.27 3.27 -2.88
C CYS A 60 -9.55 2.73 -2.24
N LYS A 61 -9.58 2.59 -0.90
CA LYS A 61 -10.80 2.24 -0.16
C LYS A 61 -11.81 3.40 -0.20
N GLN A 62 -11.35 4.63 0.07
CA GLN A 62 -12.19 5.83 0.03
C GLN A 62 -12.79 6.04 -1.36
N GLU A 63 -11.98 5.94 -2.43
CA GLU A 63 -12.45 6.07 -3.81
C GLU A 63 -13.60 5.10 -4.11
N GLU A 64 -13.48 3.83 -3.70
CA GLU A 64 -14.56 2.84 -3.92
C GLU A 64 -15.82 3.13 -3.10
N GLU A 65 -15.67 3.63 -1.87
CA GLU A 65 -16.81 4.05 -1.07
C GLU A 65 -17.54 5.23 -1.71
N GLU A 66 -16.80 6.18 -2.27
CA GLU A 66 -17.37 7.31 -3.03
C GLU A 66 -18.06 6.83 -4.32
N GLU A 67 -17.46 5.91 -5.05
CA GLU A 67 -18.06 5.28 -6.23
C GLU A 67 -19.38 4.57 -5.88
N LYS A 68 -19.41 3.80 -4.78
CA LYS A 68 -20.63 3.13 -4.30
C LYS A 68 -21.71 4.11 -3.86
N LYS A 69 -21.34 5.19 -3.17
CA LYS A 69 -22.30 6.25 -2.77
C LYS A 69 -22.89 6.94 -3.98
N LYS A 70 -22.08 7.23 -5.00
CA LYS A 70 -22.57 7.77 -6.27
C LYS A 70 -23.57 6.80 -6.91
N LEU A 71 -23.22 5.52 -7.05
CA LEU A 71 -24.11 4.49 -7.62
C LEU A 71 -25.44 4.35 -6.84
N ALA A 72 -25.40 4.42 -5.50
CA ALA A 72 -26.62 4.39 -4.68
C ALA A 72 -27.50 5.64 -4.86
N LEU A 73 -26.91 6.80 -5.17
CA LEU A 73 -27.64 8.05 -5.44
C LEU A 73 -28.30 8.09 -6.83
N ILE A 74 -27.75 7.37 -7.81
CA ILE A 74 -28.33 7.24 -9.16
C ILE A 74 -29.42 6.16 -9.26
N GLY A 75 -29.74 5.46 -8.16
CA GLY A 75 -30.95 4.63 -8.06
C GLY A 75 -31.03 3.48 -9.07
N ILE A 76 -29.93 2.75 -9.29
CA ILE A 76 -29.92 1.45 -9.98
C ILE A 76 -29.87 0.35 -8.93
#